data_AF-A0A5K0VBN3-F1
#
_entry.id   AF-A0A5K0VBN3-F1
#
_cell.length_a   1.000
_cell.length_b   1.000
_cell.length_c   1.000
_cell.angle_alpha   90.00
_cell.angle_beta   90.00
_cell.angle_gamma   90.00
#
_symmetry.space_group_name_H-M   'P 1'
#
loop_
_entity.id
_entity.type
_entity.pdbx_description
1 polymer ?
#
loop_
_entity_poly.entity_id
_entity_poly.type
_entity_poly.pdbx_seq_one_letter_code
_entity_poly.pdbx_strand_id
1 'polypeptide(L)'
;VLILDEADRLLDMGFQKQISSIITRLPKQRRTGLFSATQTEAVEELSRAGLRNPTKVEVRTDAQLPADSMAERSSSKTPLGLHIE
;
A
#
# COMPACT_ATOMS: atom_id res chain seq x y z
N VAL A 1 0.69 25.52 -1.64
CA VAL A 1 0.78 24.05 -1.80
C VAL A 1 0.69 23.45 -0.40
N LEU A 2 0.02 22.31 -0.23
CA LEU A 2 -0.03 21.55 1.03
C LEU A 2 0.57 20.17 0.80
N ILE A 3 1.43 19.71 1.71
CA ILE A 3 1.97 18.35 1.69
C ILE A 3 1.66 17.73 3.05
N LEU A 4 1.05 16.55 3.04
CA LEU A 4 0.84 15.70 4.20
C LEU A 4 1.75 14.49 4.02
N ASP A 5 2.79 14.42 4.84
CA ASP A 5 3.73 13.29 4.85
C ASP A 5 3.45 12.38 6.05
N GLU A 6 3.76 11.09 5.92
CA GLU A 6 3.43 10.04 6.90
C GLU A 6 1.97 10.14 7.42
N ALA A 7 1.02 10.27 6.51
CA ALA A 7 -0.37 10.59 6.85
C ALA A 7 -1.04 9.54 7.75
N ASP A 8 -0.69 8.27 7.58
CA ASP A 8 -1.09 7.18 8.48
C ASP A 8 -0.65 7.43 9.92
N ARG A 9 0.63 7.76 10.15
CA ARG A 9 1.14 8.05 11.50
C ARG A 9 0.49 9.27 12.11
N LEU A 10 0.25 10.33 11.33
CA LEU A 10 -0.44 11.52 11.85
C LEU A 10 -1.85 11.20 12.35
N LEU A 11 -2.54 10.28 11.67
CA LEU A 11 -3.87 9.82 12.08
C LEU A 11 -3.80 8.90 13.31
N ASP A 12 -2.81 8.01 13.38
CA ASP A 12 -2.57 7.15 14.54
C ASP A 12 -2.25 7.96 15.81
N MET A 13 -1.56 9.10 15.66
CA MET A 13 -1.29 10.05 16.75
C MET A 13 -2.52 10.88 17.15
N GLY A 14 -3.65 10.73 16.45
CA GLY A 14 -4.90 11.44 16.75
C GLY A 14 -4.95 12.88 16.24
N PHE A 15 -4.11 13.26 15.26
CA PHE A 15 -4.07 14.64 14.74
C PHE A 15 -5.18 14.99 13.73
N GLN A 16 -6.17 14.13 13.54
CA GLN A 16 -7.23 14.31 12.55
C GLN A 16 -7.94 15.67 12.68
N LYS A 17 -8.28 16.09 13.91
CA LYS A 17 -8.94 17.38 14.17
C LYS A 17 -8.05 18.57 13.81
N GLN A 18 -6.77 18.49 14.14
CA GLN A 18 -5.78 19.53 13.88
C GLN A 18 -5.52 19.67 12.39
N ILE A 19 -5.36 18.55 11.67
CA ILE A 19 -5.20 18.52 10.21
C ILE A 19 -6.42 19.14 9.53
N SER A 20 -7.62 18.73 9.92
CA SER A 20 -8.87 19.29 9.38
C SER A 20 -8.96 20.80 9.61
N SER A 21 -8.57 21.26 10.80
CA SER A 21 -8.50 22.68 11.16
C SER A 21 -7.49 23.46 10.31
N ILE A 22 -6.34 22.87 9.99
CA ILE A 22 -5.34 23.48 9.10
C ILE A 22 -5.89 23.56 7.67
N ILE A 23 -6.43 22.46 7.15
CA ILE A 23 -6.99 22.35 5.79
C ILE A 23 -8.09 23.40 5.54
N THR A 24 -8.95 23.68 6.51
CA THR A 24 -10.05 24.65 6.39
C THR A 24 -9.59 26.10 6.38
N ARG A 25 -8.43 26.41 6.99
CA ARG A 25 -7.83 27.76 6.95
C ARG A 25 -7.01 28.02 5.69
N LEU A 26 -6.65 26.99 4.94
CA LEU A 26 -5.86 27.13 3.71
C LEU A 26 -6.76 27.49 2.52
N PRO A 27 -6.25 28.27 1.54
CA PRO A 27 -6.99 28.60 0.32
C PRO A 27 -7.54 27.36 -0.39
N LYS A 28 -8.79 27.39 -0.84
CA LYS A 28 -9.45 26.26 -1.52
C LYS A 28 -8.73 25.87 -2.82
N GLN A 29 -8.22 26.84 -3.56
CA GLN A 29 -7.44 26.61 -4.77
C GLN A 29 -5.97 26.40 -4.40
N ARG A 30 -5.59 25.13 -4.23
CA ARG A 30 -4.21 24.74 -3.95
C ARG A 30 -3.92 23.35 -4.52
N ARG A 31 -2.65 23.08 -4.77
CA ARG A 31 -2.15 21.72 -4.97
C ARG A 31 -1.92 21.09 -3.59
N THR A 32 -2.44 19.88 -3.40
CA THR A 32 -2.26 19.08 -2.18
C THR A 32 -1.62 17.75 -2.56
N GLY A 33 -0.57 17.34 -1.86
CA GLY A 33 0.00 16.00 -1.92
C GLY A 33 -0.22 15.29 -0.58
N LEU A 34 -0.55 13.99 -0.63
CA LEU A 34 -0.68 13.13 0.54
C LEU A 34 0.20 11.90 0.31
N PHE A 35 1.11 11.66 1.24
CA PHE A 35 2.05 10.54 1.25
C PHE A 35 1.80 9.71 2.51
N SER A 36 1.74 8.40 2.33
CA SER A 36 1.45 7.44 3.40
C SER A 36 2.16 6.13 3.07
N ALA A 37 2.71 5.46 4.09
CA ALA A 37 3.32 4.15 3.90
C ALA A 37 2.25 3.06 3.79
N THR A 38 1.14 3.23 4.51
CA THR A 38 0.01 2.30 4.53
C THR A 38 -1.25 2.91 3.96
N GLN A 39 -2.12 2.06 3.43
CA GLN A 39 -3.44 2.45 2.94
C GLN A 39 -4.50 2.03 3.98
N THR A 40 -4.81 2.93 4.91
CA THR A 40 -5.90 2.74 5.88
C THR A 40 -7.17 3.45 5.41
N GLU A 41 -8.33 3.07 5.95
CA GLU A 41 -9.61 3.75 5.69
C GLU A 41 -9.55 5.24 6.08
N ALA A 42 -8.93 5.54 7.22
CA ALA A 42 -8.77 6.91 7.70
C ALA A 42 -7.91 7.77 6.74
N VAL A 43 -6.87 7.20 6.13
CA VAL A 43 -6.07 7.89 5.11
C VAL A 43 -6.89 8.13 3.84
N GLU A 44 -7.75 7.19 3.45
CA GLU A 44 -8.64 7.35 2.31
C GLU A 44 -9.68 8.45 2.54
N GLU A 45 -10.29 8.50 3.73
CA GLU A 45 -11.18 9.58 4.13
C GLU A 45 -10.48 10.95 4.12
N LEU A 46 -9.27 11.02 4.68
CA LEU A 46 -8.45 12.22 4.67
C LEU A 46 -8.15 12.69 3.24
N SER A 47 -7.87 11.75 2.33
CA SER A 47 -7.63 12.05 0.92
C SER A 47 -8.86 12.68 0.27
N ARG A 48 -10.06 12.13 0.51
CA ARG A 48 -11.33 12.67 -0.01
C ARG A 48 -11.65 14.05 0.56
N ALA A 49 -11.32 14.32 1.82
CA ALA A 49 -11.56 15.61 2.47
C ALA A 49 -10.54 16.70 2.08
N GLY A 50 -9.28 16.31 1.86
CA GLY A 50 -8.16 17.24 1.70
C GLY A 50 -7.72 17.51 0.26
N LEU A 51 -8.09 16.65 -0.70
CA LEU A 51 -7.65 16.72 -2.09
C LEU A 51 -8.81 16.94 -3.05
N ARG A 52 -8.54 17.67 -4.16
CA ARG A 52 -9.49 17.90 -5.24
C ARG A 52 -9.04 17.10 -6.46
N ASN A 53 -9.87 16.14 -6.90
CA ASN A 53 -9.56 15.22 -8.01
C ASN A 53 -8.17 14.56 -7.90
N PRO A 54 -7.90 13.81 -6.81
CA PRO A 54 -6.57 13.23 -6.59
C PRO A 54 -6.28 12.11 -7.59
N THR A 55 -5.03 12.06 -8.07
CA THR A 55 -4.49 10.89 -8.76
C THR A 55 -3.85 9.98 -7.71
N LYS A 56 -4.34 8.74 -7.58
CA LYS A 56 -3.75 7.75 -6.68
C LYS A 56 -2.57 7.07 -7.39
N VAL A 57 -1.42 7.06 -6.72
CA VAL A 57 -0.23 6.31 -7.15
C VAL A 57 0.14 5.40 -5.99
N GLU A 58 0.22 4.09 -6.26
CA GLU A 58 0.54 3.06 -5.27
C GLU A 58 1.72 2.25 -5.80
N VAL A 59 2.76 2.12 -4.98
CA VAL A 59 3.92 1.30 -5.29
C VAL A 59 3.86 0.08 -4.40
N ARG A 60 3.67 -1.09 -5.00
CA ARG A 60 3.73 -2.38 -4.30
C ARG A 60 5.11 -2.98 -4.51
N THR A 61 5.74 -3.40 -3.42
CA THR A 61 6.92 -4.25 -3.52
C THR A 61 6.44 -5.67 -3.74
N ASP A 62 6.45 -6.14 -4.98
CA ASP A 62 6.45 -7.57 -5.24
C ASP A 62 7.79 -8.09 -4.70
N ALA A 63 7.78 -8.62 -3.48
CA ALA A 63 8.88 -9.46 -3.04
C ALA A 63 8.85 -10.66 -4.00
N GLN A 64 9.63 -10.58 -5.07
CA GLN A 64 9.94 -11.72 -5.91
C GLN A 64 10.71 -12.69 -5.02
N LEU A 65 9.97 -13.54 -4.32
CA LEU A 65 10.48 -14.80 -3.82
C LEU A 65 11.14 -15.45 -5.03
N PRO A 66 12.43 -15.83 -4.97
CA PRO A 66 13.04 -16.58 -6.07
C PRO A 66 12.17 -17.82 -6.29
N ALA A 67 11.68 -17.96 -7.51
CA ALA A 67 10.77 -19.03 -7.94
C ALA A 67 11.50 -20.37 -8.06
N ASP A 68 12.23 -20.78 -7.03
CA ASP A 68 13.13 -21.94 -7.05
C ASP A 68 12.92 -22.90 -5.85
N SER A 69 11.73 -22.86 -5.26
CA SER A 69 11.36 -23.82 -4.21
C SER A 69 9.88 -24.23 -4.30
N MET A 70 9.44 -24.59 -5.51
CA MET A 70 8.17 -25.29 -5.74
C MET A 70 8.30 -26.39 -6.80
N ALA A 71 9.32 -27.25 -6.68
CA ALA A 71 9.41 -28.47 -7.48
C ALA A 71 10.12 -29.61 -6.75
N GLU A 72 9.61 -30.02 -5.58
CA GLU A 72 9.84 -31.38 -5.08
C GLU A 72 8.86 -31.70 -3.94
N ARG A 73 7.75 -32.37 -4.29
CA ARG A 73 6.97 -33.32 -3.49
C ARG A 73 5.55 -33.42 -4.05
N SER A 74 5.43 -34.12 -5.17
CA SER A 74 4.15 -34.74 -5.56
C SER A 74 4.40 -35.81 -6.62
N SER A 75 4.27 -37.07 -6.17
CA SER A 75 3.96 -38.26 -6.96
C SER A 75 4.87 -38.62 -8.15
N SER A 76 5.78 -39.57 -7.95
CA SER A 76 6.02 -40.59 -8.97
C SER A 76 5.92 -41.97 -8.35
N LYS A 77 4.86 -42.68 -8.76
CA LYS A 77 4.56 -44.06 -8.44
C LYS A 77 5.64 -44.92 -9.09
N THR A 78 6.27 -45.81 -8.34
CA THR A 78 7.22 -46.80 -8.87
C THR A 78 6.55 -47.63 -9.98
N PRO A 79 7.10 -47.68 -11.21
CA PRO A 79 6.73 -48.72 -12.16
C PRO A 79 7.66 -49.92 -12.00
N LEU A 80 7.06 -51.10 -12.03
CA LEU A 80 7.69 -52.42 -12.08
C LEU A 80 8.26 -52.71 -13.48
N GLY A 81 9.42 -53.39 -13.52
CA GLY A 81 10.11 -53.92 -14.73
C GLY A 81 11.22 -52.99 -15.24
N LEU A 82 12.40 -53.43 -15.66
CA LEU A 82 12.85 -54.72 -16.17
C LEU A 82 14.40 -54.64 -16.34
N HIS A 83 15.11 -55.69 -15.92
CA HIS A 83 16.51 -56.13 -16.18
C HIS A 83 17.51 -55.23 -16.95
N ILE A 84 18.78 -55.18 -16.51
CA ILE A 84 19.99 -55.50 -17.32
C ILE A 84 21.12 -56.06 -16.40
N GLU A 85 21.61 -57.25 -16.78
CA GLU A 85 22.82 -58.04 -16.41
C GLU A 85 23.29 -58.20 -14.95
#